data_AF-A0A831UMH0-F1
#
_entry.id   AF-A0A831UMH0-F1
#
_cell.length_a   1.000
_cell.length_b   1.000
_cell.length_c   1.000
_cell.angle_alpha   90.00
_cell.angle_beta   90.00
_cell.angle_gamma   90.00
#
_symmetry.space_group_name_H-M   'P 1'
#
loop_
_entity.id
_entity.type
_entity.pdbx_description
1 polymer ?
#
loop_
_entity_poly.entity_id
_entity_poly.type
_entity_poly.pdbx_seq_one_letter_code
_entity_poly.pdbx_strand_id
1 'polypeptide(L)' 'VVNDFSVVREMILAGDGIGLLPTYDCRAEVESGRLVRVLPDWHARADLIHLVYPWQRFVPPKLRAFIDIAAEELKGWLAP' A
#
# COMPACT_ATOMS: atom_id res chain seq x y z
N VAL A 1 7.80 17.55 -8.80
CA VAL A 1 7.98 16.10 -8.55
C VAL A 1 7.27 15.78 -7.25
N VAL A 2 6.30 14.87 -7.27
CA VAL A 2 5.56 14.43 -6.07
C VAL A 2 6.18 13.11 -5.61
N ASN A 3 6.35 12.93 -4.30
CA ASN A 3 6.99 11.76 -3.70
C ASN A 3 6.11 11.09 -2.63
N ASP A 4 4.81 11.38 -2.65
CA ASP A 4 3.82 10.91 -1.69
C ASP A 4 2.57 10.44 -2.43
N PHE A 5 2.08 9.24 -2.12
CA PHE A 5 0.92 8.65 -2.81
C PHE A 5 -0.39 9.37 -2.49
N SER A 6 -0.56 9.89 -1.27
CA SER A 6 -1.78 10.58 -0.87
C SER A 6 -1.95 11.87 -1.67
N VAL A 7 -0.86 12.60 -1.92
CA VAL A 7 -0.89 13.79 -2.80
C VAL A 7 -1.27 13.41 -4.23
N VAL A 8 -0.69 12.33 -4.78
CA VAL A 8 -1.06 11.86 -6.13
C VAL A 8 -2.53 11.45 -6.19
N ARG A 9 -3.06 10.79 -5.15
CA ARG A 9 -4.47 10.38 -5.08
C ARG A 9 -5.40 11.59 -5.12
N GLU A 10 -5.13 12.63 -4.33
CA GLU A 10 -5.94 13.85 -4.33
C GLU A 10 -5.91 14.59 -5.68
N MET A 11 -4.76 14.63 -6.36
CA MET A 11 -4.67 15.22 -7.71
C MET A 11 -5.51 14.45 -8.73
N ILE A 12 -5.48 13.11 -8.71
CA ILE A 12 -6.29 12.30 -9.62
C ILE A 12 -7.78 12.49 -9.31
N LEU A 13 -8.16 12.55 -8.03
CA LEU A 13 -9.54 12.83 -7.62
C LEU A 13 -10.02 14.23 -8.03
N ALA A 14 -9.11 15.20 -8.11
CA ALA A 14 -9.39 16.54 -8.63
C ALA A 14 -9.56 16.57 -10.17
N GLY A 15 -9.24 15.48 -10.87
CA GLY A 15 -9.34 15.39 -12.32
C GLY A 15 -8.07 15.80 -13.07
N ASP A 16 -6.93 15.92 -12.38
CA ASP A 16 -5.66 16.38 -12.97
C ASP A 16 -4.99 15.32 -13.88
N GLY A 17 -5.56 14.11 -14.00
CA GLY A 17 -5.12 13.10 -14.96
C GLY A 17 -5.21 11.65 -14.46
N ILE A 18 -4.26 10.82 -14.92
CA ILE A 18 -4.12 9.40 -14.57
C ILE A 18 -2.85 9.24 -13.73
N GLY A 19 -2.88 8.40 -12.69
CA GLY A 19 -1.67 8.06 -11.95
C GLY A 19 -1.66 6.64 -11.39
N LEU A 20 -0.47 6.23 -10.95
CA LEU A 20 -0.21 4.90 -10.41
C LEU A 20 -0.30 4.96 -8.88
N LEU A 21 -1.31 4.28 -8.32
CA LEU A 21 -1.56 4.23 -6.89
C LEU A 21 -1.50 2.79 -6.37
N PRO A 22 -1.06 2.58 -5.12
CA PRO A 22 -1.20 1.30 -4.45
C PRO A 22 -2.68 0.94 -4.23
N THR A 23 -3.03 -0.33 -4.43
CA THR A 23 -4.42 -0.81 -4.34
C THR A 23 -5.06 -0.57 -2.97
N TYR A 24 -4.26 -0.66 -1.89
CA TYR A 24 -4.76 -0.45 -0.53
C TYR A 24 -5.20 0.99 -0.26
N ASP A 25 -4.65 1.98 -0.98
CA ASP A 25 -4.91 3.40 -0.76
C ASP A 25 -6.09 3.91 -1.58
N CYS A 26 -6.38 3.28 -2.74
CA CYS A 26 -7.41 3.71 -3.66
C CYS A 26 -8.66 2.80 -3.70
N ARG A 27 -8.71 1.74 -2.87
CA ARG A 27 -9.81 0.76 -2.87
C ARG A 27 -11.19 1.41 -2.75
N ALA A 28 -11.36 2.30 -1.76
CA ALA A 28 -12.65 2.95 -1.50
C ALA A 28 -13.11 3.85 -2.67
N GLU A 29 -12.18 4.55 -3.31
CA GLU A 29 -12.47 5.40 -4.46
C GLU A 29 -12.84 4.60 -5.70
N VAL A 30 -12.19 3.44 -5.91
CA VAL A 30 -12.52 2.53 -6.99
C VAL A 30 -13.89 1.90 -6.77
N GLU A 31 -14.18 1.43 -5.55
CA GLU A 31 -15.48 0.85 -5.20
C GLU A 31 -16.63 1.87 -5.30
N SER A 32 -16.39 3.12 -4.92
CA SER A 32 -17.36 4.21 -5.07
C SER A 32 -17.51 4.74 -6.50
N GLY A 33 -16.66 4.30 -7.43
CA GLY A 33 -16.64 4.77 -8.82
C GLY A 33 -16.04 6.17 -9.01
N ARG A 34 -15.46 6.77 -7.97
CA ARG A 34 -14.71 8.04 -8.08
C ARG A 34 -13.40 7.89 -8.85
N LEU A 35 -12.80 6.69 -8.77
CA LEU A 35 -11.65 6.31 -9.59
C LEU A 35 -11.99 5.09 -10.44
N VAL A 36 -11.41 5.02 -11.63
CA VAL A 36 -11.60 3.91 -12.56
C VAL A 36 -10.25 3.38 -13.00
N ARG A 37 -10.09 2.06 -13.04
CA ARG A 37 -8.89 1.41 -13.56
C ARG A 37 -8.86 1.52 -15.09
N VAL A 38 -7.93 2.32 -15.62
CA VAL A 38 -7.83 2.61 -17.06
C VAL A 38 -7.07 1.54 -17.86
N LEU A 39 -6.20 0.76 -17.22
CA LEU A 39 -5.43 -0.33 -17.84
C LEU A 39 -5.63 -1.64 -17.05
N PRO A 40 -6.70 -2.40 -17.32
CA PRO A 40 -7.03 -3.59 -16.54
C PRO A 40 -6.02 -4.73 -16.69
N ASP A 41 -5.41 -4.87 -17.87
CA ASP A 41 -4.47 -5.95 -18.17
C ASP A 41 -3.02 -5.63 -17.74
N TRP A 42 -2.77 -4.39 -17.31
CA TRP A 42 -1.46 -3.94 -16.88
C TRP A 42 -1.45 -3.73 -15.36
N HIS A 43 -0.32 -4.09 -14.74
CA HIS A 43 -0.02 -3.79 -13.34
C HIS A 43 1.46 -3.45 -13.21
N ALA A 44 1.77 -2.50 -12.33
CA ALA A 44 3.15 -2.26 -11.93
C ALA A 44 3.70 -3.48 -11.18
N ARG A 45 5.02 -3.64 -11.19
CA ARG A 45 5.68 -4.69 -10.41
C ARG A 45 5.29 -4.55 -8.94
N ALA A 46 4.73 -5.62 -8.37
CA ALA A 46 4.45 -5.68 -6.95
C ALA A 46 5.77 -5.80 -6.18
N ASP A 47 6.04 -4.82 -5.32
CA ASP A 47 7.18 -4.87 -4.42
C ASP A 47 6.78 -5.54 -3.10
N LEU A 48 7.71 -6.30 -2.54
CA LEU A 48 7.50 -6.96 -1.26
C LEU A 48 7.54 -5.93 -0.14
N ILE A 49 6.57 -6.03 0.78
CA ILE A 49 6.58 -5.24 2.01
C ILE A 49 7.40 -5.98 3.06
N HIS A 50 8.37 -5.25 3.64
CA HIS A 50 9.31 -5.78 4.61
C HIS A 50 9.12 -5.11 5.97
N LEU A 51 9.07 -5.91 7.03
CA LEU A 51 9.25 -5.42 8.39
C LEU A 51 10.74 -5.33 8.69
N VAL A 52 11.27 -4.11 8.71
CA VAL A 52 12.69 -3.85 8.92
C VAL A 52 12.94 -3.44 10.37
N TYR A 53 13.87 -4.11 11.03
CA TYR A 53 14.32 -3.78 12.38
C TYR A 53 15.84 -3.95 12.49
N PRO A 54 16.52 -3.20 13.38
CA PRO A 54 17.95 -3.33 13.57
C PRO A 54 18.34 -4.75 13.99
N TRP A 55 19.45 -5.26 13.45
CA TRP A 55 20.00 -6.53 13.88
C TRP A 55 20.32 -6.50 15.38
N GLN A 56 19.94 -7.57 16.07
CA GLN A 56 20.11 -7.70 17.50
C GLN A 56 20.33 -9.17 17.85
N ARG A 57 21.33 -9.45 18.69
CA ARG A 57 21.72 -10.83 19.06
C ARG A 57 20.58 -11.61 19.73
N PHE A 58 19.72 -10.92 20.45
CA PHE A 58 18.50 -11.45 21.06
C PHE A 58 17.33 -10.59 20.62
N VAL A 59 16.31 -11.19 20.00
CA VAL A 59 15.07 -10.50 19.65
C VAL A 59 14.17 -10.49 20.89
N PRO A 60 13.80 -9.33 21.45
CA PRO A 60 12.90 -9.25 22.58
C PRO A 60 11.57 -9.96 22.29
N PRO A 61 11.00 -10.71 23.25
CA PRO A 61 9.71 -11.38 23.05
C PRO A 61 8.60 -10.44 22.59
N LYS A 62 8.61 -9.19 23.08
CA LYS A 62 7.66 -8.14 22.68
C LYS A 62 7.80 -7.76 21.20
N LEU A 63 9.02 -7.67 20.68
CA LEU A 63 9.26 -7.39 19.26
C LEU A 63 8.82 -8.57 18.39
N ARG A 64 9.12 -9.80 18.81
CA ARG A 64 8.65 -11.00 18.11
C ARG A 64 7.12 -11.05 18.04
N ALA A 65 6.44 -10.87 19.18
CA ALA A 65 4.99 -10.81 19.22
C ALA A 65 4.41 -9.71 18.31
N PHE A 66 5.04 -8.53 18.28
CA PHE A 66 4.64 -7.47 17.35
C PHE A 66 4.82 -7.87 15.88
N ILE A 67 5.95 -8.48 15.53
CA ILE A 67 6.21 -8.96 14.16
C ILE A 67 5.16 -10.00 13.76
N ASP A 68 4.84 -10.95 14.65
CA ASP A 68 3.89 -12.01 14.38
C ASP A 68 2.47 -11.44 14.14
N ILE A 69 2.04 -10.48 14.98
CA ILE A 69 0.75 -9.79 14.83
C ILE A 69 0.74 -8.93 13.56
N ALA A 70 1.75 -8.09 13.36
CA ALA A 70 1.82 -7.18 12.22
C ALA A 70 1.87 -7.94 10.89
N ALA A 71 2.62 -9.04 10.82
CA ALA A 71 2.69 -9.87 9.63
C ALA A 71 1.35 -10.50 9.28
N GLU A 72 0.51 -10.83 10.27
CA GLU A 72 -0.82 -11.37 10.01
C GLU A 72 -1.81 -10.29 9.57
N GLU A 73 -1.87 -9.17 10.29
CA GLU A 73 -2.76 -8.05 9.94
C GLU A 73 -2.43 -7.44 8.56
N LEU A 74 -1.14 -7.29 8.26
CA LEU A 74 -0.70 -6.72 6.99
C LEU A 74 -1.07 -7.59 5.79
N LYS A 75 -1.15 -8.93 5.93
CA LYS A 75 -1.63 -9.79 4.82
C LYS A 75 -3.05 -9.42 4.41
N GLY A 76 -3.92 -9.12 5.38
CA GLY A 76 -5.31 -8.72 5.09
C GLY A 76 -5.40 -7.38 4.38
N TRP A 77 -4.58 -6.41 4.81
CA TRP A 77 -4.59 -5.05 4.25
C TRP A 77 -3.97 -5.00 2.84
N LEU A 78 -2.97 -5.83 2.60
CA LEU A 78 -2.20 -5.85 1.35
C LEU A 78 -2.69 -6.91 0.37
N ALA A 79 -3.71 -7.69 0.73
CA ALA A 79 -4.36 -8.60 -0.19
C ALA A 79 -4.87 -7.80 -1.41
N PRO A 80 -4.65 -8.31 -2.64
CA PRO A 80 -5.13 -7.67 -3.85
C PRO A 80 -6.66 -7.47 -3.82
#